data_AF-A0A9D1E6A5-F1
#
_entry.id   AF-A0A9D1E6A5-F1
#
_cell.length_a   1.000
_cell.length_b   1.000
_cell.length_c   1.000
_cell.angle_alpha   90.00
_cell.angle_beta   90.00
_cell.angle_gamma   90.00
#
_symmetry.space_group_name_H-M   'P 1'
#
loop_
_entity.id
_entity.type
_entity.pdbx_description
1 polymer ?
#
loop_
_entity_poly.entity_id
_entity_poly.type
_entity_poly.pdbx_seq_one_letter_code
_entity_poly.pdbx_strand_id
1 'polypeptide(L)'
;MNEFYCDCKAVGLDCFDIKDIRRHATVFNNFNDISSRLGQLKIAFENISRERADIAVYAYPAISGVACISAFNDLRFHLFSKKVKRHCISLCVTKSEDDGSLSVCFYSTDDYEYVRGIFCDFVTRHKIPDLSGWEVSNFQ
;
A
#
# COMPACT_ATOMS: atom_id res chain seq x y z
N MET A 1 -14.34 -8.70 -10.17
CA MET A 1 -13.28 -9.64 -9.75
C MET A 1 -12.22 -8.79 -9.08
N ASN A 2 -11.82 -9.11 -7.86
CA ASN A 2 -10.80 -8.31 -7.15
C ASN A 2 -9.44 -8.61 -7.77
N GLU A 3 -8.68 -7.58 -8.08
CA GLU A 3 -7.31 -7.72 -8.59
C GLU A 3 -6.32 -7.33 -7.51
N PHE A 4 -5.26 -8.11 -7.42
CA PHE A 4 -4.25 -7.97 -6.39
C PHE A 4 -2.88 -7.87 -7.03
N TYR A 5 -2.04 -6.98 -6.54
CA TYR A 5 -0.69 -6.79 -7.07
C TYR A 5 0.33 -6.71 -5.95
N CYS A 6 1.52 -7.24 -6.18
CA CYS A 6 2.67 -7.04 -5.30
C CYS A 6 3.88 -6.64 -6.14
N ASP A 7 4.55 -5.57 -5.74
CA ASP A 7 5.88 -5.24 -6.20
C ASP A 7 6.89 -5.47 -5.08
N CYS A 8 7.95 -6.22 -5.38
CA CYS A 8 9.03 -6.54 -4.45
C CYS A 8 10.35 -5.84 -4.82
N LYS A 9 10.33 -4.92 -5.80
CA LYS A 9 11.54 -4.31 -6.36
C LYS A 9 11.55 -2.79 -6.29
N ALA A 10 10.57 -2.13 -5.65
CA ALA A 10 10.12 -0.78 -6.03
C ALA A 10 11.23 0.21 -6.41
N VAL A 11 11.53 0.23 -7.71
CA VAL A 11 12.24 1.31 -8.36
C VAL A 11 11.20 2.05 -9.17
N GLY A 12 10.77 3.21 -8.65
CA GLY A 12 10.10 4.24 -9.44
C GLY A 12 8.73 3.90 -10.00
N LEU A 13 8.01 2.93 -9.41
CA LEU A 13 6.61 2.66 -9.75
C LEU A 13 5.74 3.79 -9.22
N ASP A 14 4.96 4.40 -10.11
CA ASP A 14 3.91 5.32 -9.69
C ASP A 14 2.79 4.49 -9.06
N CYS A 15 2.74 4.51 -7.72
CA CYS A 15 1.77 3.75 -6.94
C CYS A 15 0.31 4.25 -7.13
N PHE A 16 0.12 5.31 -7.91
CA PHE A 16 -1.17 5.86 -8.31
C PHE A 16 -1.55 5.53 -9.76
N ASP A 17 -0.62 5.05 -10.60
CA ASP A 17 -0.92 4.61 -11.97
C ASP A 17 -1.14 3.10 -12.02
N ILE A 18 -2.42 2.70 -12.09
CA ILE A 18 -2.82 1.30 -12.24
C ILE A 18 -2.21 0.63 -13.47
N LYS A 19 -1.94 1.37 -14.56
CA LYS A 19 -1.31 0.79 -15.76
C LYS A 19 0.14 0.45 -15.50
N ASP A 20 0.86 1.32 -14.78
CA ASP A 20 2.24 1.10 -14.39
C ASP A 20 2.34 -0.08 -13.41
N ILE A 21 1.46 -0.13 -12.41
CA ILE A 21 1.35 -1.26 -11.47
C ILE A 21 1.06 -2.56 -12.21
N ARG A 22 0.07 -2.59 -13.11
CA ARG A 22 -0.25 -3.79 -13.92
C ARG A 22 0.91 -4.25 -14.78
N ARG A 23 1.78 -3.34 -15.21
CA ARG A 23 2.90 -3.63 -16.10
C ARG A 23 4.11 -4.19 -15.35
N HIS A 24 4.30 -3.79 -14.10
CA HIS A 24 5.54 -4.06 -13.37
C HIS A 24 5.36 -4.89 -12.10
N ALA A 25 4.16 -4.89 -11.51
CA ALA A 25 3.85 -5.69 -10.33
C ALA A 25 3.36 -7.10 -10.70
N THR A 26 3.57 -8.05 -9.79
CA THR A 26 3.07 -9.42 -9.96
C THR A 26 1.58 -9.46 -9.62
N VAL A 27 0.75 -9.98 -10.53
CA VAL A 27 -0.70 -10.12 -10.35
C VAL A 27 -1.05 -11.37 -9.55
N PHE A 28 -2.00 -11.24 -8.63
CA PHE A 28 -2.57 -12.35 -7.86
C PHE A 28 -4.10 -12.34 -7.99
N ASN A 29 -4.69 -13.53 -8.00
CA ASN A 29 -6.14 -13.70 -8.16
C ASN A 29 -6.82 -14.22 -6.88
N ASN A 30 -6.06 -14.44 -5.79
CA ASN A 30 -6.60 -14.92 -4.53
C ASN A 30 -5.96 -14.20 -3.33
N PHE A 31 -6.72 -14.16 -2.23
CA PHE A 31 -6.33 -13.47 -1.00
C PHE A 31 -5.24 -14.20 -0.21
N ASN A 32 -5.19 -15.53 -0.27
CA ASN A 32 -4.18 -16.32 0.45
C ASN A 32 -2.76 -15.96 -0.01
N ASP A 33 -2.60 -15.74 -1.32
CA ASP A 33 -1.34 -15.30 -1.91
C ASP A 33 -0.98 -13.87 -1.47
N ILE A 34 -1.96 -12.96 -1.36
CA ILE A 34 -1.73 -11.62 -0.81
C ILE A 34 -1.35 -11.66 0.67
N SER A 35 -1.98 -12.52 1.47
CA SER A 35 -1.67 -12.62 2.89
C SER A 35 -0.22 -13.09 3.10
N SER A 36 0.27 -13.97 2.23
CA SER A 36 1.68 -14.37 2.18
C SER A 36 2.60 -13.19 1.85
N ARG A 37 2.19 -12.30 0.94
CA ARG A 37 2.96 -11.07 0.58
C ARG A 37 2.91 -9.98 1.63
N LEU A 38 1.80 -9.81 2.36
CA LEU A 38 1.78 -8.98 3.57
C LEU A 38 2.79 -9.54 4.60
N GLY A 39 2.92 -10.86 4.72
CA GLY A 39 3.99 -11.49 5.50
C GLY A 39 5.40 -11.10 5.04
N GLN A 40 5.62 -10.93 3.73
CA GLN A 40 6.90 -10.43 3.21
C GLN A 40 7.13 -8.95 3.52
N LEU A 41 6.07 -8.13 3.47
CA LEU A 41 6.13 -6.74 3.93
C LEU A 41 6.57 -6.66 5.41
N LYS A 42 6.04 -7.53 6.28
CA LYS A 42 6.49 -7.66 7.66
C LYS A 42 7.98 -7.99 7.75
N ILE A 43 8.43 -9.00 7.01
CA ILE A 43 9.84 -9.42 7.01
C ILE A 43 10.74 -8.28 6.51
N ALA A 44 10.33 -7.55 5.48
CA ALA A 44 11.08 -6.40 4.95
C ALA A 44 11.15 -5.26 5.95
N PHE A 45 10.04 -4.94 6.62
CA PHE A 45 9.99 -3.98 7.71
C PHE A 45 10.93 -4.39 8.86
N GLU A 46 10.86 -5.63 9.33
CA GLU A 46 11.71 -6.12 10.42
C GLU A 46 13.21 -6.17 10.05
N ASN A 47 13.56 -6.30 8.76
CA ASN A 47 14.94 -6.49 8.28
C ASN A 47 15.56 -5.26 7.60
N ILE A 48 15.34 -4.05 8.15
CA ILE A 48 15.85 -2.70 7.78
C ILE A 48 17.22 -2.65 7.05
N SER A 49 18.12 -3.61 7.30
CA SER A 49 19.54 -3.56 6.96
C SER A 49 20.00 -4.28 5.69
N ARG A 50 19.18 -5.11 5.02
CA ARG A 50 19.73 -6.00 3.96
C ARG A 50 19.27 -5.73 2.54
N GLU A 51 18.07 -5.21 2.31
CA GLU A 51 17.57 -4.99 0.96
C GLU A 51 16.75 -3.71 0.94
N ARG A 52 16.92 -2.89 -0.12
CA ARG A 52 15.88 -1.96 -0.58
C ARG A 52 14.67 -2.77 -1.05
N ALA A 53 14.10 -3.57 -0.16
CA ALA A 53 12.88 -4.30 -0.41
C ALA A 53 11.75 -3.32 -0.10
N ASP A 54 11.60 -2.35 -1.00
CA ASP A 54 10.41 -1.52 -1.07
C ASP A 54 9.29 -2.44 -1.57
N ILE A 55 8.70 -3.19 -0.63
CA ILE A 55 7.56 -4.06 -0.91
C ILE A 55 6.32 -3.20 -0.85
N ALA A 56 5.56 -3.21 -1.94
CA ALA A 56 4.25 -2.59 -2.02
C ALA A 56 3.21 -3.64 -2.39
N VAL A 57 2.16 -3.74 -1.58
CA VAL A 57 1.00 -4.61 -1.80
C VAL A 57 -0.19 -3.74 -2.16
N TYR A 58 -0.90 -4.09 -3.23
CA TYR A 58 -2.04 -3.36 -3.75
C TYR A 58 -3.24 -4.27 -3.85
N ALA A 59 -4.43 -3.75 -3.52
CA ALA A 59 -5.69 -4.41 -3.76
C ALA A 59 -6.70 -3.45 -4.40
N TYR A 60 -7.30 -3.89 -5.50
CA TYR A 60 -8.31 -3.19 -6.28
C TYR A 60 -9.64 -3.94 -6.18
N PRO A 61 -10.44 -3.69 -5.13
CA PRO A 61 -11.74 -4.34 -5.01
C PRO A 61 -12.81 -3.56 -5.76
N ALA A 62 -13.91 -4.23 -6.05
CA ALA A 62 -15.11 -3.57 -6.57
C ALA A 62 -15.92 -2.89 -5.45
N ILE A 63 -15.35 -1.88 -4.77
CA ILE A 63 -16.02 -1.09 -3.74
C ILE A 63 -16.35 0.29 -4.30
N SER A 64 -17.60 0.73 -4.14
CA SER A 64 -18.02 2.06 -4.60
C SER A 64 -17.25 3.17 -3.88
N GLY A 65 -16.75 4.15 -4.65
CA GLY A 65 -15.99 5.29 -4.12
C GLY A 65 -14.54 4.98 -3.72
N VAL A 66 -14.06 3.74 -3.89
CA VAL A 66 -12.67 3.36 -3.59
C VAL A 66 -12.04 2.69 -4.79
N ALA A 67 -10.95 3.29 -5.29
CA ALA A 67 -10.18 2.76 -6.41
C ALA A 67 -9.17 1.71 -5.97
N CYS A 68 -8.48 1.92 -4.84
CA CYS A 68 -7.38 1.05 -4.39
C CYS A 68 -7.12 1.19 -2.89
N ILE A 69 -6.65 0.11 -2.27
CA ILE A 69 -5.87 0.18 -1.02
C ILE A 69 -4.45 -0.33 -1.29
N SER A 70 -3.44 0.33 -0.72
CA SER A 70 -2.06 -0.12 -0.83
C SER A 70 -1.30 0.00 0.48
N ALA A 71 -0.40 -0.94 0.75
CA ALA A 71 0.45 -0.95 1.93
C ALA A 71 1.90 -1.15 1.48
N PHE A 72 2.81 -0.31 1.97
CA PHE A 72 4.22 -0.38 1.63
C PHE A 72 5.13 0.07 2.76
N ASN A 73 6.39 -0.32 2.68
CA ASN A 73 7.42 0.14 3.62
C ASN A 73 7.86 1.57 3.23
N ASP A 74 7.67 2.56 4.12
CA ASP A 74 8.17 3.93 3.96
C ASP A 74 9.50 4.08 4.71
N LEU A 75 10.58 3.78 4.00
CA LEU A 75 11.95 3.93 4.47
C LEU A 75 12.59 5.20 3.90
N ARG A 76 12.77 6.23 4.73
CA ARG A 76 13.41 7.48 4.35
C ARG A 76 14.78 7.60 4.97
N PHE A 77 15.76 8.03 4.18
CA PHE A 77 17.11 8.31 4.64
C PHE A 77 17.34 9.82 4.75
N HIS A 78 18.30 10.22 5.59
CA HIS A 78 18.82 11.58 5.54
C HIS A 78 19.55 11.81 4.21
N LEU A 79 19.31 12.97 3.59
CA LEU A 79 20.05 13.42 2.41
C LEU A 79 21.56 13.28 2.66
N PHE A 80 22.25 12.62 1.73
CA PHE A 80 23.70 12.37 1.76
C PHE A 80 24.22 11.45 2.89
N SER A 81 23.35 10.68 3.56
CA SER A 81 23.83 9.65 4.50
C SER A 81 23.00 8.36 4.42
N LYS A 82 23.59 7.24 4.86
CA LYS A 82 22.87 5.97 5.03
C LYS A 82 22.06 5.91 6.33
N LYS A 83 21.96 7.01 7.09
CA LYS A 83 21.17 7.03 8.33
C LYS A 83 19.69 7.07 8.00
N VAL A 84 18.95 6.13 8.57
CA VAL A 84 17.49 6.07 8.49
C VAL A 84 16.90 7.25 9.26
N LYS A 85 16.07 8.05 8.58
CA LYS A 85 15.30 9.19 9.12
C LYS A 85 13.90 8.75 9.54
N ARG A 86 13.27 7.86 8.77
CA ARG A 86 11.93 7.33 9.00
C ARG A 86 11.90 5.89 8.53
N HIS A 87 11.23 5.05 9.30
CA HIS A 87 10.94 3.68 8.91
C HIS A 87 9.60 3.30 9.54
N CYS A 88 8.57 3.22 8.72
CA CYS A 88 7.22 2.87 9.10
C CYS A 88 6.54 2.15 7.94
N ILE A 89 5.38 1.55 8.19
CA ILE A 89 4.48 1.08 7.15
C ILE A 89 3.53 2.22 6.82
N SER A 90 3.38 2.51 5.53
CA SER A 90 2.40 3.44 5.01
C SER A 90 1.25 2.67 4.36
N LEU A 91 0.04 3.06 4.71
CA LEU A 91 -1.21 2.55 4.19
C LEU A 91 -1.93 3.68 3.46
N CYS A 92 -2.33 3.42 2.22
CA CYS A 92 -3.01 4.39 1.36
C CYS A 92 -4.36 3.85 0.93
N VAL A 93 -5.37 4.72 0.94
CA VAL A 93 -6.66 4.45 0.31
C VAL A 93 -6.88 5.52 -0.76
N THR A 94 -6.97 5.09 -2.01
CA THR A 94 -7.31 5.96 -3.14
C THR A 94 -8.82 5.93 -3.34
N LYS A 95 -9.46 7.10 -3.24
CA LYS A 95 -10.90 7.27 -3.42
C LYS A 95 -11.20 7.94 -4.75
N SER A 96 -12.35 7.62 -5.31
CA SER A 96 -12.93 8.34 -6.44
C SER A 96 -13.94 9.34 -5.89
N GLU A 97 -13.77 10.61 -6.23
CA GLU A 97 -14.67 11.68 -5.83
C GLU A 97 -15.78 11.91 -6.87
N ASP A 98 -16.85 12.60 -6.48
CA ASP A 98 -18.04 12.83 -7.32
C ASP A 98 -17.74 13.64 -8.59
N ASP A 99 -16.69 14.47 -8.56
CA ASP A 99 -16.22 15.26 -9.70
C ASP A 99 -15.31 14.48 -10.66
N GLY A 100 -15.07 13.20 -10.37
CA GLY A 100 -14.20 12.32 -11.15
C GLY A 100 -12.71 12.42 -10.79
N SER A 101 -12.33 13.27 -9.85
CA SER A 101 -10.96 13.33 -9.32
C SER A 101 -10.65 12.16 -8.40
N LEU A 102 -9.35 12.00 -8.09
CA LEU A 102 -8.87 11.02 -7.12
C LEU A 102 -8.30 11.73 -5.90
N SER A 103 -8.72 11.30 -4.72
CA SER A 103 -8.06 11.65 -3.46
C SER A 103 -7.33 10.44 -2.90
N VAL A 104 -6.23 10.69 -2.19
CA VAL A 104 -5.47 9.64 -1.50
C VAL A 104 -5.38 10.00 -0.03
N CYS A 105 -5.87 9.08 0.80
CA CYS A 105 -5.73 9.16 2.24
C CYS A 105 -4.54 8.31 2.68
N PHE A 106 -3.65 8.87 3.50
CA PHE A 106 -2.43 8.25 3.99
C PHE A 106 -2.49 8.06 5.51
N TYR A 107 -2.07 6.89 5.94
CA TYR A 107 -1.81 6.60 7.34
C TYR A 107 -0.47 5.91 7.47
N SER A 108 0.34 6.36 8.43
CA SER A 108 1.65 5.76 8.69
C SER A 108 1.71 5.24 10.12
N THR A 109 2.20 4.02 10.27
CA THR A 109 2.32 3.34 11.57
C THR A 109 3.45 2.32 11.54
N ASP A 110 3.97 1.94 12.70
CA ASP A 110 4.86 0.79 12.88
C ASP A 110 4.09 -0.49 13.27
N ASP A 111 2.78 -0.40 13.49
CA ASP A 111 1.93 -1.54 13.82
C ASP A 111 1.52 -2.31 12.55
N TYR A 112 2.32 -3.32 12.22
CA TYR A 112 2.03 -4.24 11.12
C TYR A 112 0.71 -5.00 11.29
N GLU A 113 0.36 -5.41 12.52
CA GLU A 113 -0.84 -6.23 12.74
C GLU A 113 -2.10 -5.37 12.55
N TYR A 114 -2.04 -4.09 12.90
CA TYR A 114 -3.08 -3.11 12.57
C TYR A 114 -3.25 -2.96 11.05
N VAL A 115 -2.16 -2.75 10.31
CA VAL A 115 -2.20 -2.64 8.84
C VAL A 115 -2.75 -3.91 8.20
N ARG A 116 -2.28 -5.08 8.63
CA ARG A 116 -2.79 -6.38 8.16
C ARG A 116 -4.28 -6.49 8.45
N GLY A 117 -4.72 -6.11 9.65
CA GLY A 117 -6.13 -6.11 10.05
C GLY A 117 -7.00 -5.30 9.10
N ILE A 118 -6.60 -4.06 8.79
CA ILE A 118 -7.32 -3.21 7.83
C ILE A 118 -7.36 -3.85 6.45
N PHE A 119 -6.20 -4.30 5.94
CA PHE A 119 -6.12 -4.90 4.60
C PHE A 119 -7.01 -6.15 4.49
N CYS A 120 -7.02 -7.00 5.52
CA CYS A 120 -7.87 -8.18 5.59
C CYS A 120 -9.36 -7.81 5.62
N ASP A 121 -9.76 -6.89 6.51
CA ASP A 121 -11.16 -6.43 6.61
C ASP A 121 -11.61 -5.80 5.28
N PHE A 122 -10.76 -5.01 4.64
CA PHE A 122 -11.04 -4.38 3.36
C PHE A 122 -11.24 -5.41 2.24
N VAL A 123 -10.33 -6.38 2.09
CA VAL A 123 -10.41 -7.36 1.01
C VAL A 123 -11.52 -8.40 1.23
N THR A 124 -11.69 -8.88 2.46
CA THR A 124 -12.61 -10.00 2.75
C THR A 124 -14.03 -9.54 3.08
N ARG A 125 -14.18 -8.36 3.71
CA ARG A 125 -15.47 -7.82 4.16
C ARG A 125 -15.90 -6.58 3.40
N HIS A 126 -15.09 -6.09 2.45
CA HIS A 126 -15.33 -4.83 1.73
C HIS A 126 -15.51 -3.63 2.69
N LYS A 127 -14.89 -3.72 3.87
CA LYS A 127 -14.98 -2.69 4.91
C LYS A 127 -13.92 -1.63 4.65
N ILE A 128 -14.37 -0.42 4.32
CA ILE A 128 -13.51 0.75 4.22
C ILE A 128 -13.06 1.14 5.63
N PRO A 129 -11.75 1.36 5.89
CA PRO A 129 -11.29 1.83 7.18
C PRO A 129 -11.86 3.21 7.51
N ASP A 130 -11.93 3.55 8.80
CA ASP A 130 -12.19 4.93 9.20
C ASP A 130 -10.97 5.78 8.83
N LEU A 131 -11.19 6.72 7.92
CA LEU A 131 -10.16 7.62 7.40
C LEU A 131 -10.05 8.90 8.22
N SER A 132 -10.83 9.04 9.29
CA SER A 132 -10.77 10.18 10.20
C SER A 132 -9.35 10.31 10.78
N GLY A 133 -8.71 11.47 10.54
CA GLY A 133 -7.35 11.73 11.01
C GLY A 133 -6.23 11.20 10.10
N TRP A 134 -6.57 10.62 8.94
CA TRP A 134 -5.58 10.30 7.91
C TRP A 134 -5.19 11.58 7.15
N GLU A 135 -3.94 11.65 6.69
CA GLU A 135 -3.49 12.75 5.85
C GLU A 135 -4.11 12.63 4.46
N VAL A 136 -4.67 13.71 3.91
CA VAL A 136 -5.33 13.68 2.60
C VAL A 136 -4.50 14.47 1.60
N SER A 137 -4.20 13.85 0.45
CA SER A 137 -3.67 14.54 -0.72
C SER A 137 -4.65 14.40 -1.89
N ASN A 138 -4.97 15.52 -2.53
CA ASN A 138 -5.82 15.55 -3.70
C ASN A 138 -4.96 15.66 -4.96
N PHE A 139 -5.24 14.82 -5.95
CA PHE A 139 -4.57 14.87 -7.25
C PHE A 139 -5.57 15.37 -8.30
N GLN A 140 -5.21 16.44 -8.99
CA GLN A 140 -5.98 17.01 -10.11
C GLN A 140 -5.54 16.41 -11.44
#